data_AF-A0A556MMM4-F1
#
_entry.id   AF-A0A556MMM4-F1
#
_cell.length_a   1.000
_cell.length_b   1.000
_cell.length_c   1.000
_cell.angle_alpha   90.00
_cell.angle_beta   90.00
_cell.angle_gamma   90.00
#
_symmetry.space_group_name_H-M   'P 1'
#
loop_
_entity.id
_entity.type
_entity.pdbx_description
1 polymer ?
#
loop_
_entity_poly.entity_id
_entity_poly.type
_entity_poly.pdbx_seq_one_letter_code
_entity_poly.pdbx_strand_id
1 'polypeptide(L)' 'MEKFEKVKAIIASLETDVLKFYEKGNAAAGTRVRIGMQRLKSAAFELRRDITEKKKEG' A
#
# COMPACT_ATOMS: atom_id res chain seq x y z
N MET A 1 -10.41 -3.52 10.96
CA MET A 1 -9.08 -3.92 11.51
C MET A 1 -8.28 -4.64 10.44
N GLU A 2 -8.74 -5.77 9.91
CA GLU A 2 -8.05 -6.54 8.86
C GLU A 2 -7.61 -5.71 7.63
N LYS A 3 -8.50 -4.86 7.09
CA LYS A 3 -8.19 -3.97 5.96
C LYS A 3 -7.07 -2.96 6.26
N PHE A 4 -6.93 -2.53 7.52
CA PHE A 4 -5.89 -1.60 7.96
C PHE A 4 -4.54 -2.30 8.12
N GLU A 5 -4.53 -3.51 8.66
CA GLU A 5 -3.31 -4.31 8.76
C GLU A 5 -2.76 -4.70 7.37
N LYS A 6 -3.65 -4.96 6.39
CA LYS A 6 -3.26 -5.17 4.99
C LYS A 6 -2.54 -3.96 4.39
N VAL A 7 -2.99 -2.73 4.70
CA VAL A 7 -2.33 -1.49 4.26
C VAL A 7 -0.93 -1.38 4.86
N LYS A 8 -0.78 -1.61 6.17
CA LYS A 8 0.53 -1.60 6.84
C LYS A 8 1.50 -2.64 6.26
N ALA A 9 1.02 -3.86 6.03
CA ALA A 9 1.84 -4.93 5.48
C ALA A 9 2.40 -4.59 4.10
N ILE A 10 1.60 -3.94 3.24
CA ILE A 10 2.06 -3.49 1.92
C ILE A 10 3.15 -2.43 2.08
N ILE A 11 3.00 -1.47 2.99
CA ILE A 11 4.01 -0.43 3.23
C ILE A 11 5.32 -1.06 3.71
N ALA A 12 5.27 -1.92 4.72
CA ALA A 12 6.45 -2.61 5.25
C ALA A 12 7.19 -3.42 4.18
N SER A 13 6.45 -4.09 3.28
CA SER A 13 7.04 -4.87 2.18
C SER A 13 7.78 -4.01 1.15
N LEU A 14 7.48 -2.72 1.07
CA LEU A 14 8.03 -1.82 0.06
C LEU A 14 9.26 -1.05 0.53
N GLU A 15 9.49 -0.93 1.84
CA GLU A 15 10.61 -0.15 2.40
C GLU A 15 11.97 -0.52 1.78
N THR A 16 12.24 -1.82 1.67
CA THR A 16 13.51 -2.31 1.10
C THR A 16 13.67 -1.96 -0.37
N ASP A 17 12.60 -2.04 -1.16
CA ASP A 17 12.64 -1.71 -2.59
C ASP A 17 12.68 -0.19 -2.82
N VAL A 18 12.05 0.60 -1.96
CA VAL A 18 12.14 2.06 -1.96
C VAL A 18 13.59 2.49 -1.74
N LEU A 19 14.25 1.97 -0.70
CA LEU A 19 15.66 2.27 -0.43
C LEU A 19 16.55 1.87 -1.62
N LYS A 20 16.38 0.65 -2.16
CA LYS A 20 17.14 0.20 -3.34
C LYS A 20 16.92 1.08 -4.57
N PHE A 21 15.72 1.62 -4.76
CA PHE A 21 15.42 2.49 -5.88
C PHE A 21 16.06 3.88 -5.71
N TYR A 22 15.87 4.53 -4.55
CA TYR A 22 16.35 5.90 -4.31
C TYR A 22 17.85 5.99 -4.07
N GLU A 23 18.47 5.01 -3.38
CA GLU A 23 19.90 5.04 -3.08
C GLU A 23 20.76 4.44 -4.20
N LYS A 24 20.26 3.40 -4.86
CA LYS A 24 21.06 2.58 -5.80
C LYS A 24 20.58 2.65 -7.24
N GLY A 25 19.55 3.43 -7.54
CA GLY A 25 19.02 3.60 -8.90
C GLY A 25 18.46 2.30 -9.51
N ASN A 26 18.05 1.32 -8.69
CA ASN A 26 17.65 0.01 -9.18
C ASN A 26 16.28 0.06 -9.90
N ALA A 27 16.28 -0.03 -11.23
CA ALA A 27 15.08 0.03 -12.06
C ALA A 27 14.04 -1.09 -11.76
N ALA A 28 14.50 -2.28 -11.40
CA ALA A 28 13.61 -3.40 -11.03
C ALA A 28 12.93 -3.14 -9.68
N ALA A 29 13.66 -2.56 -8.73
CA ALA A 29 13.08 -2.11 -7.46
C ALA A 29 12.04 -1.00 -7.69
N GLY A 30 12.32 -0.03 -8.58
CA GLY A 30 11.36 0.99 -8.98
C GLY A 30 10.06 0.41 -9.56
N THR A 31 10.15 -0.64 -10.39
CA THR A 31 8.98 -1.34 -10.91
C THR A 31 8.16 -2.01 -9.80
N ARG A 32 8.83 -2.67 -8.83
CA ARG A 32 8.16 -3.30 -7.69
C ARG A 32 7.49 -2.28 -6.77
N VAL A 33 8.16 -1.17 -6.46
CA VAL A 33 7.58 -0.05 -5.70
C VAL A 33 6.33 0.47 -6.40
N ARG A 34 6.40 0.73 -7.71
CA ARG A 34 5.25 1.22 -8.48
C ARG A 34 4.05 0.27 -8.42
N ILE A 35 4.28 -1.03 -8.61
CA ILE A 35 3.21 -2.05 -8.53
C ILE A 35 2.66 -2.14 -7.10
N GLY A 36 3.52 -2.12 -6.09
CA GLY A 36 3.08 -2.14 -4.69
C GLY A 36 2.30 -0.89 -4.29
N MET A 37 2.66 0.28 -4.82
CA MET A 37 1.89 1.52 -4.64
C MET A 37 0.51 1.44 -5.28
N GLN A 38 0.36 0.78 -6.44
CA GLN A 38 -0.97 0.50 -7.01
C GLN A 38 -1.82 -0.40 -6.10
N ARG A 39 -1.21 -1.44 -5.51
CA ARG A 39 -1.90 -2.31 -4.54
C ARG A 39 -2.28 -1.56 -3.27
N LEU A 40 -1.40 -0.70 -2.77
CA LEU A 40 -1.66 0.17 -1.63
C LEU A 40 -2.86 1.09 -1.89
N LYS A 41 -2.92 1.73 -3.07
CA LYS A 41 -4.06 2.57 -3.46
C LYS A 41 -5.38 1.81 -3.38
N SER A 42 -5.43 0.60 -3.94
CA SER A 42 -6.63 -0.23 -3.89
C SER A 42 -7.01 -0.62 -2.46
N ALA A 43 -6.05 -1.09 -1.66
CA ALA A 43 -6.31 -1.48 -0.28
C ALA A 43 -6.77 -0.29 0.60
N ALA A 44 -6.18 0.89 0.41
CA ALA A 44 -6.59 2.10 1.10
C ALA A 44 -8.00 2.55 0.70
N PHE A 45 -8.37 2.41 -0.59
CA PHE A 45 -9.71 2.70 -1.06
C PHE A 45 -10.75 1.75 -0.46
N GLU A 46 -10.46 0.44 -0.42
CA GLU A 46 -11.31 -0.56 0.22
C GLU A 46 -11.52 -0.27 1.71
N LEU A 47 -10.47 0.12 2.43
CA LEU A 47 -10.56 0.52 3.83
C LEU A 47 -11.42 1.77 4.02
N ARG A 48 -11.22 2.81 3.21
CA ARG A 48 -12.05 4.03 3.25
C ARG A 48 -13.52 3.69 3.00
N ARG A 49 -13.80 2.84 2.01
CA ARG A 49 -15.17 2.43 1.66
C ARG A 49 -15.83 1.69 2.81
N ASP A 50 -15.12 0.74 3.43
CA ASP A 50 -15.58 0.01 4.62
C ASP A 50 -15.99 0.94 5.76
N ILE A 51 -15.16 1.94 6.07
CA ILE A 51 -15.44 2.94 7.10
C ILE A 51 -16.68 3.76 6.74
N THR A 52 -16.80 4.14 5.46
CA THR A 52 -17.93 4.95 4.98
C THR A 52 -19.25 4.17 5.01
N GLU A 53 -19.24 2.90 4.63
CA GLU A 53 -20.38 1.99 4.69
C GLU A 53 -20.84 1.80 6.15
N LYS A 54 -19.90 1.48 7.06
CA LYS A 54 -20.19 1.36 8.50
C LYS A 54 -20.75 2.64 9.12
N LYS A 55 -20.31 3.81 8.65
CA LYS A 55 -20.86 5.10 9.10
C LYS A 55 -22.30 5.33 8.62
N LYS A 56 -22.69 4.78 7.47
CA LYS A 56 -24.05 4.94 6.92
C LYS A 56 -25.05 3.96 7.52
N GLU A 57 -24.58 2.84 8.07
CA GLU A 57 -25.40 1.83 8.74
C GLU A 57 -25.73 2.18 10.20
N GLY A 58 -25.11 3.22 10.77
CA GLY A 58 -25.48 3.84 12.04
C GLY A 58 -26.18 5.17 11.84
#